data_AF-A0A9X1B8P1-F1
#
_entry.id   AF-A0A9X1B8P1-F1
#
_cell.length_a   1.000
_cell.length_b   1.000
_cell.length_c   1.000
_cell.angle_alpha   90.00
_cell.angle_beta   90.00
_cell.angle_gamma   90.00
#
_symmetry.space_group_name_H-M   'P 1'
#
loop_
_entity.id
_entity.type
_entity.pdbx_description
1 polymer ?
#
loop_
_entity_poly.entity_id
_entity_poly.type
_entity_poly.pdbx_seq_one_letter_code
_entity_poly.pdbx_strand_id
1 'polypeptide(L)' 'MAEQASLSGLTEQQAKEFHEQFKITYTAFVGIAALVHLFVIAANPWF' A
#
# COMPACT_ATOMS: atom_id res chain seq x y z
N MET A 1 -22.93 25.39 -5.81
CA MET A 1 -22.62 24.04 -5.30
C MET A 1 -21.34 24.15 -4.50
N ALA A 2 -21.42 24.25 -3.18
CA ALA A 2 -20.25 24.02 -2.34
C ALA A 2 -20.02 22.50 -2.37
N GLU A 3 -19.38 22.03 -3.45
CA GLU A 3 -18.86 20.67 -3.55
C GLU A 3 -18.03 20.45 -2.28
N GLN A 4 -18.33 19.39 -1.53
CA GLN A 4 -17.69 19.10 -0.26
C GLN A 4 -16.18 19.03 -0.47
N ALA A 5 -15.45 20.09 -0.10
CA ALA A 5 -14.00 20.12 -0.20
C ALA A 5 -13.47 18.90 0.56
N SER A 6 -12.64 18.09 -0.08
CA SER A 6 -12.14 16.85 0.53
C SER A 6 -11.42 17.18 1.84
N LEU A 7 -11.55 16.31 2.85
CA LEU A 7 -10.90 16.52 4.16
C LEU A 7 -9.37 16.62 4.06
N SER A 8 -8.78 16.07 3.00
CA SER A 8 -7.35 16.13 2.72
C SER A 8 -6.94 17.37 1.91
N GLY A 9 -7.89 18.16 1.41
CA GLY A 9 -7.63 19.28 0.50
C GLY A 9 -7.18 18.86 -0.90
N LEU A 10 -7.18 17.55 -1.20
CA LEU A 10 -6.86 17.02 -2.52
C LEU A 10 -8.06 17.12 -3.46
N THR A 11 -7.80 17.41 -4.72
CA THR A 11 -8.79 17.15 -5.78
C THR A 11 -8.98 15.63 -5.93
N GLU A 12 -10.11 15.24 -6.51
CA GLU A 12 -10.41 13.84 -6.82
C GLU A 12 -9.32 13.18 -7.68
N GLN A 13 -8.75 13.95 -8.62
CA GLN A 13 -7.66 13.47 -9.47
C GLN A 13 -6.38 13.19 -8.66
N GLN A 14 -5.98 14.12 -7.79
CA GLN A 14 -4.80 13.95 -6.94
C GLN A 14 -4.96 12.77 -5.98
N ALA A 15 -6.16 12.57 -5.43
CA ALA A 15 -6.46 11.44 -4.56
C ALA A 15 -6.30 10.10 -5.30
N LYS A 16 -6.75 10.02 -6.56
CA LYS A 16 -6.56 8.83 -7.40
C LYS A 16 -5.10 8.56 -7.71
N GLU A 17 -4.34 9.59 -8.11
CA GLU A 17 -2.91 9.46 -8.39
C GLU A 17 -2.13 8.94 -7.18
N PHE A 18 -2.40 9.50 -5.99
CA PHE A 18 -1.82 9.02 -4.74
C PHE A 18 -2.21 7.56 -4.45
N HIS A 19 -3.50 7.24 -4.57
CA HIS A 19 -4.02 5.91 -4.27
C HIS A 19 -3.42 4.83 -5.19
N GLU A 20 -3.24 5.11 -6.47
CA GLU A 20 -2.60 4.17 -7.41
C GLU A 20 -1.13 3.91 -7.04
N GLN A 21 -0.35 4.96 -6.73
CA GLN A 21 1.03 4.77 -6.30
C GLN A 21 1.14 4.02 -4.96
N PHE A 22 0.29 4.38 -4.00
CA PHE A 22 0.24 3.71 -2.70
C PHE A 22 -0.05 2.22 -2.87
N LYS A 23 -1.07 1.84 -3.63
CA LYS A 23 -1.42 0.43 -3.86
C LYS A 23 -0.24 -0.34 -4.46
N ILE A 24 0.40 0.19 -5.50
CA ILE A 24 1.50 -0.50 -6.18
C ILE A 24 2.66 -0.72 -5.21
N THR A 25 3.13 0.34 -4.55
CA THR A 25 4.30 0.28 -3.69
C THR A 25 4.06 -0.54 -2.43
N TYR A 26 2.91 -0.35 -1.78
CA TYR A 26 2.54 -1.11 -0.59
C TYR A 26 2.37 -2.61 -0.89
N THR A 27 1.69 -2.94 -2.00
CA THR A 27 1.51 -4.34 -2.40
C THR A 27 2.84 -5.00 -2.74
N ALA A 28 3.72 -4.30 -3.47
CA ALA A 28 5.06 -4.81 -3.76
C ALA A 28 5.86 -5.07 -2.47
N PHE A 29 5.85 -4.13 -1.53
CA PHE A 29 6.54 -4.30 -0.24
C PHE A 29 5.99 -5.48 0.57
N VAL A 30 4.68 -5.55 0.78
CA VAL A 30 4.05 -6.64 1.55
C VAL A 30 4.24 -7.99 0.85
N GLY A 31 4.16 -8.03 -0.48
CA GLY A 31 4.42 -9.25 -1.26
C GLY A 31 5.85 -9.75 -1.08
N ILE A 32 6.84 -8.87 -1.18
CA ILE A 32 8.25 -9.21 -0.93
C ILE A 32 8.45 -9.65 0.52
N ALA A 33 7.88 -8.91 1.49
CA ALA A 33 7.97 -9.26 2.89
C ALA A 33 7.40 -10.67 3.15
N ALA A 34 6.23 -11.00 2.60
CA ALA A 34 5.65 -12.33 2.73
C ALA A 34 6.59 -13.42 2.20
N LEU A 35 7.19 -13.23 1.01
CA LEU A 35 8.17 -14.17 0.45
C LEU A 35 9.40 -14.35 1.36
N VAL A 36 9.94 -13.25 1.89
CA VAL A 36 11.07 -13.30 2.82
C VAL A 36 10.70 -14.11 4.07
N HIS A 37 9.53 -13.87 4.66
CA HIS A 37 9.10 -14.62 5.84
C HIS A 37 8.91 -16.11 5.52
N LEU A 38 8.38 -16.47 4.35
CA LEU A 38 8.29 -17.87 3.92
C LEU A 38 9.67 -18.53 3.84
N PHE A 39 10.67 -17.85 3.28
CA PHE A 39 12.04 -18.38 3.23
C PHE A 39 12.67 -18.50 4.62
N VAL A 40 12.46 -17.52 5.49
CA VAL A 40 12.96 -17.57 6.88
C VAL A 40 12.33 -18.74 7.64
N ILE A 41 11.01 -18.93 7.53
CA ILE A 41 10.31 -20.07 8.17
C ILE A 41 10.85 -21.40 7.64
N ALA A 42 11.10 -21.52 6.34
CA ALA A 42 11.64 -22.75 5.75
C ALA A 42 13.07 -23.05 6.21
N ALA A 43 13.90 -22.01 6.42
CA ALA A 43 15.30 -22.16 6.82
C ALA A 43 15.50 -22.29 8.34
N ASN A 44 14.73 -21.54 9.13
CA ASN A 44 14.81 -21.48 10.59
C ASN A 44 13.38 -21.39 11.17
N PRO A 45 12.66 -22.52 11.19
CA PRO A 45 11.30 -22.55 11.72
C PRO A 45 11.32 -22.17 13.21
N TRP A 46 10.51 -21.18 13.57
CA TRP A 46 10.40 -20.68 14.95
C TRP A 46 9.16 -21.22 15.69
N PHE A 47 8.41 -22.12 15.04
CA PHE A 47 7.27 -22.81 15.64
C PHE A 47 7.70 -23.95 16.55
#